data_AF-A0A352NA45-F1
#
_entry.id   AF-A0A352NA45-F1
#
_cell.length_a   1.000
_cell.length_b   1.000
_cell.length_c   1.000
_cell.angle_alpha   90.00
_cell.angle_beta   90.00
_cell.angle_gamma   90.00
#
_symmetry.space_group_name_H-M   'P 1'
#
loop_
_entity.id
_entity.type
_entity.pdbx_description
1 polymer ?
#
loop_
_entity_poly.entity_id
_entity_poly.type
_entity_poly.pdbx_seq_one_letter_code
_entity_poly.pdbx_strand_id
1 'polypeptide(L)'
;MMKKINRGNSEKGQTMILGVIAVLILLIAILFLFDLHSIIRVKVKTQNAADAAALTAANWQRHSLNLIGELNMVKACTVLVTDLEPFGDDTPDVITEKSELITEMQARVSFVGPMIGFGAAQQAAKNNGMNPVDHYTAVVSQHIDNLENEDYYGSTAGINQEIENYSWRWAYQDMIEAVNSGQGGIAAAPNADFATLPEITPNSWLMDLGLYRAISAEYWCYGTLSSLIQNYPFSGTWWQVSIVENTGRFTEECEYSPIFIEYSAVGDLEPFNLAESTLRAEAPERGMTVSDGYDKTDSNDTDGINYTLPYVKWCIYESSWESTPSSEWTDGLYLRAPLMPDYTYGGAVAKMTCRAEPTVMSSNYKVSGPSGTWLETSTAEVSEVYCSALAKPLGRLAEGIPPYVAKMVLPVFDKSRLIPIAMQDPTGLYDPFNEDQYTLFQFLKWAATVSDIDNPGSSPPAGGAYYLACLQKLNDVEWRSKGFNKSYVSTVPTTRYDPTSNPTGAGWLQMGHTYSYDASGNATAVLTTNEDTCDDWGGGGGGPRAGPSILH
;
A
#
# COMPACT_ATOMS: atom_id res chain seq x y z
N MET A 1 72.05 -14.05 -56.22
CA MET A 1 71.92 -14.86 -54.99
C MET A 1 70.72 -14.31 -54.22
N MET A 2 69.55 -14.96 -54.36
CA MET A 2 68.26 -14.44 -53.91
C MET A 2 67.94 -15.03 -52.53
N LYS A 3 67.82 -14.17 -51.52
CA LYS A 3 67.59 -14.55 -50.11
C LYS A 3 66.11 -14.90 -49.93
N LYS A 4 65.78 -16.20 -49.83
CA LYS A 4 64.44 -16.67 -49.41
C LYS A 4 64.29 -16.40 -47.91
N ILE A 5 63.41 -15.46 -47.55
CA ILE A 5 62.95 -15.26 -46.18
C ILE A 5 61.84 -16.29 -45.94
N ASN A 6 62.12 -17.30 -45.12
CA ASN A 6 61.09 -18.22 -44.61
C ASN A 6 60.19 -17.45 -43.63
N ARG A 7 58.99 -17.06 -44.07
CA ARG A 7 57.85 -16.77 -43.20
C ARG A 7 57.11 -18.09 -42.97
N GLY A 8 57.38 -18.74 -41.86
CA GLY A 8 56.66 -19.94 -41.45
C GLY A 8 56.71 -20.07 -39.94
N ASN A 9 55.52 -20.13 -39.33
CA ASN A 9 55.23 -20.47 -37.93
C ASN A 9 55.13 -19.31 -36.92
N SER A 10 53.95 -18.65 -36.88
CA SER A 10 53.47 -17.99 -35.64
C SER A 10 51.96 -18.10 -35.39
N GLU A 11 51.20 -18.90 -36.14
CA GLU A 11 49.72 -18.92 -36.03
C GLU A 11 49.16 -19.94 -35.03
N LYS A 12 49.96 -20.92 -34.56
CA LYS A 12 49.48 -21.98 -33.64
C LYS A 12 49.19 -21.50 -32.21
N GLY A 13 49.77 -20.37 -31.78
CA GLY A 13 49.50 -19.78 -30.46
C GLY A 13 48.21 -18.96 -30.41
N GLN A 14 47.84 -18.31 -31.51
CA GLN A 14 46.61 -17.51 -31.61
C GLN A 14 45.36 -18.37 -31.52
N THR A 15 45.36 -19.57 -32.13
CA THR A 15 44.20 -20.48 -32.08
C THR A 15 43.94 -21.02 -30.68
N MET A 16 45.00 -21.25 -29.87
CA MET A 16 44.87 -21.69 -28.47
C MET A 16 44.29 -20.56 -27.60
N ILE A 17 44.77 -19.33 -27.77
CA ILE A 17 44.25 -18.15 -27.04
C ILE A 17 42.77 -17.94 -27.36
N LEU A 18 42.39 -18.03 -28.63
CA LEU A 18 41.01 -17.88 -29.07
C LEU A 18 40.10 -19.00 -28.52
N GLY A 19 40.62 -20.23 -28.45
CA GLY A 19 39.93 -21.37 -27.82
C GLY A 19 39.72 -21.19 -26.31
N VAL A 20 40.74 -20.71 -25.59
CA VAL A 20 40.63 -20.42 -24.15
C VAL A 20 39.65 -19.29 -23.89
N ILE A 21 39.70 -18.21 -24.67
CA ILE A 21 38.74 -17.10 -24.58
C ILE A 21 37.32 -17.58 -24.88
N ALA A 22 37.13 -18.43 -25.89
CA ALA A 22 35.81 -18.97 -26.23
C ALA A 22 35.23 -19.85 -25.11
N VAL A 23 36.05 -20.70 -24.48
CA VAL A 23 35.63 -21.51 -23.31
C VAL A 23 35.30 -20.63 -22.12
N LEU A 24 36.08 -19.56 -21.90
CA LEU A 24 35.86 -18.62 -20.79
C LEU A 24 34.56 -17.82 -20.99
N ILE A 25 34.29 -17.37 -22.22
CA ILE A 25 33.01 -16.73 -22.60
C ILE A 25 31.85 -17.72 -22.41
N LEU A 26 32.00 -18.98 -22.82
CA LEU A 26 30.97 -20.01 -22.62
C LEU A 26 30.70 -20.27 -21.13
N LEU A 27 31.74 -20.32 -20.30
CA LEU A 27 31.60 -20.51 -18.86
C LEU A 27 30.87 -19.32 -18.21
N ILE A 28 31.23 -18.08 -18.58
CA ILE A 28 30.51 -16.88 -18.13
C ILE A 28 29.05 -16.91 -18.59
N ALA A 29 28.79 -17.28 -19.85
CA ALA A 29 27.43 -17.38 -20.38
C ALA A 29 26.59 -18.42 -19.62
N ILE A 30 27.18 -19.57 -19.26
CA ILE A 30 26.51 -20.60 -18.47
C ILE A 30 26.20 -20.08 -17.06
N LEU A 31 27.16 -19.45 -16.37
CA LEU A 31 26.94 -18.87 -15.05
C LEU A 31 25.84 -17.80 -15.07
N PHE A 32 25.87 -16.93 -16.08
CA PHE A 32 24.83 -15.92 -16.28
C PHE A 32 23.44 -16.55 -16.50
N LEU A 33 23.35 -17.62 -17.30
CA LEU A 33 22.08 -18.32 -17.52
C LEU A 33 21.55 -18.98 -16.24
N PHE A 34 22.42 -19.54 -15.40
CA PHE A 34 22.03 -20.10 -14.11
C PHE A 34 21.50 -19.01 -13.16
N ASP A 35 22.18 -17.87 -13.09
CA ASP A 35 21.78 -16.77 -12.22
C ASP A 35 20.46 -16.15 -12.68
N LEU A 36 20.32 -15.94 -13.99
CA LEU A 36 19.08 -15.47 -14.60
C LEU A 36 17.92 -16.41 -14.30
N HIS A 37 18.13 -17.72 -14.43
CA HIS A 37 17.11 -18.72 -14.11
C HIS A 37 16.74 -18.70 -12.62
N SER A 38 17.73 -18.57 -11.72
CA SER A 38 17.52 -18.48 -10.28
C SER A 38 16.66 -17.26 -9.92
N ILE A 39 17.01 -16.08 -10.44
CA ILE A 39 16.27 -14.83 -10.19
C ILE A 39 14.85 -14.92 -10.73
N ILE A 40 14.66 -15.40 -11.96
CA ILE A 40 13.32 -15.55 -12.56
C ILE A 40 12.46 -16.51 -11.73
N ARG A 41 13.02 -17.65 -11.32
CA ARG A 41 12.31 -18.63 -10.52
C ARG A 41 11.88 -18.05 -9.18
N VAL A 42 12.77 -17.33 -8.49
CA VAL A 42 12.46 -16.67 -7.22
C VAL A 42 11.38 -15.62 -7.43
N LYS A 43 11.47 -14.78 -8.46
CA LYS A 43 10.45 -13.76 -8.76
C LYS A 43 9.06 -14.36 -9.00
N VAL A 44 8.95 -15.40 -9.83
CA VAL A 44 7.67 -16.08 -10.10
C VAL A 44 7.11 -16.70 -8.81
N LYS A 45 7.97 -17.29 -7.99
CA LYS A 45 7.59 -17.88 -6.71
C LYS A 45 7.07 -16.82 -5.72
N THR A 46 7.79 -15.71 -5.58
CA THR A 46 7.40 -14.59 -4.70
C THR A 46 6.09 -13.94 -5.15
N GLN A 47 5.89 -13.77 -6.46
CA GLN A 47 4.63 -13.25 -7.00
C GLN A 47 3.47 -14.20 -6.71
N ASN A 48 3.61 -15.49 -7.04
CA ASN A 48 2.56 -16.48 -6.77
C ASN A 48 2.21 -16.55 -5.27
N ALA A 49 3.20 -16.41 -4.39
CA ALA A 49 2.98 -16.36 -2.96
C ALA A 49 2.20 -15.12 -2.53
N ALA A 50 2.56 -13.92 -3.02
CA ALA A 50 1.85 -12.67 -2.74
C ALA A 50 0.40 -12.74 -3.25
N ASP A 51 0.21 -13.20 -4.49
CA ASP A 51 -1.11 -13.35 -5.12
C ASP A 51 -2.00 -14.32 -4.33
N ALA A 52 -1.46 -15.48 -3.95
CA ALA A 52 -2.19 -16.47 -3.16
C ALA A 52 -2.54 -15.96 -1.76
N ALA A 53 -1.61 -15.25 -1.10
CA ALA A 53 -1.82 -14.66 0.21
C ALA A 53 -2.92 -13.58 0.16
N ALA A 54 -2.82 -12.63 -0.77
CA ALA A 54 -3.78 -11.54 -0.94
C ALA A 54 -5.18 -12.08 -1.23
N LEU A 55 -5.28 -13.03 -2.19
CA LEU A 55 -6.57 -13.63 -2.55
C LEU A 55 -7.18 -14.42 -1.38
N THR A 56 -6.36 -15.10 -0.57
CA THR A 56 -6.83 -15.84 0.60
C THR A 56 -7.39 -14.91 1.66
N ALA A 57 -6.69 -13.82 1.98
CA ALA A 57 -7.18 -12.82 2.92
C ALA A 57 -8.48 -12.15 2.40
N ALA A 58 -8.53 -11.76 1.12
CA ALA A 58 -9.74 -11.19 0.52
C ALA A 58 -10.93 -12.16 0.48
N ASN A 59 -10.69 -13.48 0.39
CA ASN A 59 -11.75 -14.48 0.52
C ASN A 59 -12.30 -14.52 1.94
N TRP A 60 -11.45 -14.40 2.95
CA TRP A 60 -11.91 -14.34 4.34
C TRP A 60 -12.65 -13.04 4.65
N GLN A 61 -12.16 -11.88 4.19
CA GLN A 61 -12.90 -10.61 4.25
C GLN A 61 -14.32 -10.76 3.67
N ARG A 62 -14.43 -11.40 2.49
CA ARG A 62 -15.72 -11.72 1.85
C ARG A 62 -16.63 -12.56 2.75
N HIS A 63 -16.09 -13.61 3.36
CA HIS A 63 -16.85 -14.50 4.24
C HIS A 63 -17.31 -13.78 5.51
N SER A 64 -16.46 -12.94 6.10
CA SER A 64 -16.79 -12.11 7.26
C SER A 64 -17.92 -11.13 6.94
N LEU A 65 -17.81 -10.38 5.84
CA LEU A 65 -18.83 -9.42 5.41
C LEU A 65 -20.17 -10.09 5.14
N ASN A 66 -20.16 -11.24 4.48
CA ASN A 66 -21.40 -11.99 4.27
C ASN A 66 -21.99 -12.50 5.59
N LEU A 67 -21.17 -13.02 6.51
CA LEU A 67 -21.66 -13.47 7.82
C LEU A 67 -22.27 -12.32 8.62
N ILE A 68 -21.63 -11.15 8.65
CA ILE A 68 -22.16 -9.93 9.27
C ILE A 68 -23.48 -9.52 8.61
N GLY A 69 -23.55 -9.58 7.28
CA GLY A 69 -24.76 -9.28 6.53
C GLY A 69 -25.91 -10.24 6.82
N GLU A 70 -25.64 -11.54 6.95
CA GLU A 70 -26.64 -12.52 7.39
C GLU A 70 -27.13 -12.21 8.82
N LEU A 71 -26.24 -11.77 9.73
CA LEU A 71 -26.64 -11.35 11.09
C LEU A 71 -27.51 -10.07 11.07
N ASN A 72 -27.24 -9.13 10.17
CA ASN A 72 -28.13 -7.98 9.93
C ASN A 72 -29.49 -8.43 9.39
N MET A 73 -29.52 -9.41 8.48
CA MET A 73 -30.77 -9.98 8.00
C MET A 73 -31.56 -10.66 9.12
N VAL A 74 -30.90 -11.41 10.01
CA VAL A 74 -31.55 -12.02 11.18
C VAL A 74 -32.17 -10.96 12.09
N LYS A 75 -31.48 -9.84 12.32
CA LYS A 75 -32.02 -8.69 13.05
C LYS A 75 -33.24 -8.08 12.36
N ALA A 76 -33.21 -7.96 11.03
CA ALA A 76 -34.29 -7.41 10.21
C ALA A 76 -35.50 -8.34 10.06
N CYS A 77 -35.31 -9.66 10.18
CA CYS A 77 -36.35 -10.65 9.94
C CYS A 77 -37.06 -11.14 11.20
N THR A 78 -36.70 -10.64 12.39
CA THR A 78 -37.59 -10.69 13.55
C THR A 78 -37.97 -12.12 14.01
N VAL A 79 -37.24 -13.16 13.58
CA VAL A 79 -37.32 -14.53 14.14
C VAL A 79 -37.07 -14.53 15.65
N LEU A 80 -36.41 -13.50 16.19
CA LEU A 80 -36.28 -13.25 17.63
C LEU A 80 -37.59 -12.90 18.34
N VAL A 81 -38.62 -12.46 17.62
CA VAL A 81 -39.86 -11.89 18.17
C VAL A 81 -41.10 -12.75 17.85
N THR A 82 -41.13 -13.56 16.78
CA THR A 82 -42.41 -14.16 16.32
C THR A 82 -42.51 -15.66 16.05
N ASP A 83 -41.49 -16.34 15.48
CA ASP A 83 -41.67 -17.74 15.01
C ASP A 83 -41.12 -18.82 15.96
N LEU A 84 -40.25 -18.42 16.89
CA LEU A 84 -40.11 -19.15 18.14
C LEU A 84 -41.15 -18.53 19.05
N GLU A 85 -42.18 -19.27 19.52
CA GLU A 85 -42.73 -18.95 20.85
C GLU A 85 -41.47 -18.77 21.72
N PRO A 86 -41.18 -17.57 22.26
CA PRO A 86 -40.01 -17.45 23.09
C PRO A 86 -40.19 -18.50 24.17
N PHE A 87 -39.26 -19.45 24.27
CA PHE A 87 -39.11 -20.19 25.52
C PHE A 87 -38.69 -19.13 26.54
N GLY A 88 -39.65 -18.38 27.12
CA GLY A 88 -39.38 -17.26 28.00
C GLY A 88 -40.27 -16.03 27.77
N ASP A 89 -39.88 -14.97 28.48
CA ASP A 89 -40.52 -13.66 28.56
C ASP A 89 -40.34 -12.89 27.23
N ASP A 90 -41.44 -12.33 26.71
CA ASP A 90 -41.56 -11.58 25.45
C ASP A 90 -41.52 -10.06 25.65
N THR A 91 -41.13 -9.62 26.85
CA THR A 91 -40.95 -8.20 27.14
C THR A 91 -39.89 -7.54 26.22
N PRO A 92 -40.07 -6.25 25.89
CA PRO A 92 -39.12 -5.48 25.07
C PRO A 92 -37.66 -5.52 25.56
N ASP A 93 -37.46 -5.70 26.87
CA ASP A 93 -36.14 -5.79 27.49
C ASP A 93 -35.38 -7.05 27.05
N VAL A 94 -36.05 -8.21 26.99
CA VAL A 94 -35.45 -9.49 26.55
C VAL A 94 -35.14 -9.48 25.06
N ILE A 95 -35.97 -8.82 24.25
CA ILE A 95 -35.74 -8.68 22.81
C ILE A 95 -34.52 -7.78 22.55
N THR A 96 -34.36 -6.72 23.35
CA THR A 96 -33.19 -5.82 23.29
C THR A 96 -31.91 -6.59 23.65
N GLU A 97 -31.93 -7.38 24.73
CA GLU A 97 -30.80 -8.23 25.14
C GLU A 97 -30.38 -9.20 24.01
N LYS A 98 -31.34 -9.85 23.34
CA LYS A 98 -31.05 -10.75 22.20
C LYS A 98 -30.45 -10.00 20.99
N SER A 99 -30.93 -8.79 20.72
CA SER A 99 -30.39 -7.94 19.64
C SER A 99 -28.96 -7.51 19.93
N GLU A 100 -28.67 -7.15 21.19
CA GLU A 100 -27.32 -6.83 21.66
C GLU A 100 -26.36 -8.01 21.51
N LEU A 101 -26.80 -9.24 21.83
CA LEU A 101 -26.00 -10.45 21.60
C LEU A 101 -25.65 -10.64 20.12
N ILE A 102 -26.56 -10.32 19.18
CA ILE A 102 -26.23 -10.37 17.75
C ILE A 102 -25.23 -9.28 17.37
N THR A 103 -25.34 -8.07 17.92
CA THR A 103 -24.35 -7.00 17.71
C THR A 103 -22.97 -7.42 18.23
N GLU A 104 -22.91 -8.03 19.42
CA GLU A 104 -21.67 -8.58 19.97
C GLU A 104 -21.08 -9.67 19.06
N MET A 105 -21.92 -10.54 18.49
CA MET A 105 -21.48 -11.54 17.50
C MET A 105 -20.92 -10.88 16.22
N GLN A 106 -21.53 -9.79 15.75
CA GLN A 106 -21.01 -9.02 14.60
C GLN A 106 -19.62 -8.43 14.92
N ALA A 107 -19.45 -7.85 16.11
CA ALA A 107 -18.17 -7.36 16.59
C ALA A 107 -17.13 -8.48 16.67
N ARG A 108 -17.45 -9.63 17.24
CA ARG A 108 -16.54 -10.79 17.25
C ARG A 108 -16.11 -11.20 15.84
N VAL A 109 -17.04 -11.23 14.88
CA VAL A 109 -16.74 -11.60 13.48
C VAL A 109 -15.82 -10.58 12.80
N SER A 110 -15.94 -9.28 13.11
CA SER A 110 -15.06 -8.24 12.55
C SER A 110 -13.60 -8.37 12.99
N PHE A 111 -13.35 -8.99 14.14
CA PHE A 111 -11.99 -9.35 14.59
C PHE A 111 -11.55 -10.72 14.07
N VAL A 112 -12.36 -11.75 14.34
CA VAL A 112 -11.97 -13.16 14.11
C VAL A 112 -11.83 -13.47 12.63
N GLY A 113 -12.75 -12.98 11.79
CA GLY A 113 -12.77 -13.31 10.37
C GLY A 113 -11.51 -12.83 9.63
N PRO A 114 -11.16 -11.52 9.71
CA PRO A 114 -9.90 -11.02 9.15
C PRO A 114 -8.65 -11.67 9.75
N MET A 115 -8.63 -12.00 11.05
CA MET A 115 -7.49 -12.70 11.66
C MET A 115 -7.29 -14.13 11.15
N ILE A 116 -8.37 -14.88 10.91
CA ILE A 116 -8.28 -16.17 10.21
C ILE A 116 -7.74 -15.94 8.79
N GLY A 117 -8.20 -14.88 8.11
CA GLY A 117 -7.69 -14.45 6.81
C GLY A 117 -6.19 -14.17 6.82
N PHE A 118 -5.71 -13.42 7.79
CA PHE A 118 -4.30 -13.10 7.97
C PHE A 118 -3.46 -14.36 8.20
N GLY A 119 -3.87 -15.23 9.13
CA GLY A 119 -3.20 -16.51 9.37
C GLY A 119 -3.20 -17.42 8.13
N ALA A 120 -4.33 -17.52 7.43
CA ALA A 120 -4.42 -18.32 6.21
C ALA A 120 -3.55 -17.75 5.08
N ALA A 121 -3.44 -16.42 4.97
CA ALA A 121 -2.56 -15.76 4.01
C ALA A 121 -1.07 -16.08 4.29
N GLN A 122 -0.65 -16.11 5.56
CA GLN A 122 0.70 -16.53 5.93
C GLN A 122 0.99 -17.98 5.52
N GLN A 123 0.04 -18.89 5.74
CA GLN A 123 0.16 -20.27 5.29
C GLN A 123 0.19 -20.38 3.75
N ALA A 124 -0.63 -19.61 3.05
CA ALA A 124 -0.62 -19.57 1.59
C ALA A 124 0.75 -19.12 1.04
N ALA A 125 1.35 -18.08 1.61
CA ALA A 125 2.69 -17.64 1.22
C ALA A 125 3.76 -18.70 1.49
N LYS A 126 3.74 -19.31 2.69
CA LYS A 126 4.68 -20.37 3.09
C LYS A 126 4.55 -21.63 2.24
N ASN A 127 3.33 -22.02 1.86
CA ASN A 127 3.07 -23.15 0.97
C ASN A 127 3.54 -22.88 -0.47
N ASN A 128 3.62 -21.61 -0.88
CA ASN A 128 4.30 -21.19 -2.11
C ASN A 128 5.82 -21.05 -1.92
N GLY A 129 6.34 -21.46 -0.77
CA GLY A 129 7.76 -21.59 -0.42
C GLY A 129 8.42 -20.29 0.03
N MET A 130 7.65 -19.30 0.45
CA MET A 130 8.20 -18.13 1.12
C MET A 130 8.64 -18.49 2.54
N ASN A 131 9.77 -17.95 2.96
CA ASN A 131 10.21 -18.06 4.33
C ASN A 131 9.68 -16.87 5.14
N PRO A 132 9.50 -17.03 6.45
CA PRO A 132 9.29 -15.90 7.35
C PRO A 132 10.40 -14.86 7.20
N VAL A 133 10.02 -13.59 7.32
CA VAL A 133 10.91 -12.44 7.28
C VAL A 133 10.99 -11.86 8.69
N ASP A 134 12.22 -11.69 9.18
CA ASP A 134 12.47 -11.23 10.55
C ASP A 134 11.88 -9.84 10.81
N HIS A 135 12.00 -8.91 9.85
CA HIS A 135 11.40 -7.58 9.94
C HIS A 135 9.88 -7.64 10.10
N TYR A 136 9.17 -8.41 9.27
CA TYR A 136 7.71 -8.51 9.35
C TYR A 136 7.27 -9.15 10.68
N THR A 137 8.00 -10.17 11.11
CA THR A 137 7.75 -10.85 12.39
C THR A 137 7.98 -9.89 13.56
N ALA A 138 9.03 -9.07 13.52
CA ALA A 138 9.32 -8.08 14.54
C ALA A 138 8.26 -6.98 14.63
N VAL A 139 7.72 -6.51 13.50
CA VAL A 139 6.61 -5.53 13.48
C VAL A 139 5.37 -6.11 14.16
N VAL A 140 5.02 -7.37 13.89
CA VAL A 140 3.88 -8.02 14.54
C VAL A 140 4.15 -8.28 16.03
N SER A 141 5.36 -8.67 16.42
CA SER A 141 5.74 -8.79 17.83
C SER A 141 5.66 -7.46 18.56
N GLN A 142 6.13 -6.37 17.96
CA GLN A 142 6.00 -5.04 18.54
C GLN A 142 4.53 -4.62 18.70
N HIS A 143 3.67 -5.02 17.77
CA HIS A 143 2.25 -4.77 17.90
C HIS A 143 1.63 -5.53 19.09
N ILE A 144 2.02 -6.79 19.31
CA ILE A 144 1.65 -7.54 20.52
C ILE A 144 2.08 -6.79 21.78
N ASP A 145 3.33 -6.33 21.84
CA ASP A 145 3.84 -5.56 22.99
C ASP A 145 3.06 -4.24 23.19
N ASN A 146 2.66 -3.57 22.11
CA ASN A 146 1.84 -2.37 22.18
C ASN A 146 0.44 -2.68 22.70
N LEU A 147 -0.15 -3.82 22.30
CA LEU A 147 -1.43 -4.28 22.82
C LEU A 147 -1.38 -4.57 24.32
N GLU A 148 -0.24 -4.84 24.92
CA GLU A 148 -0.12 -4.97 26.39
C GLU A 148 0.00 -3.63 27.11
N ASN A 149 0.37 -2.57 26.39
CA ASN A 149 0.66 -1.27 26.97
C ASN A 149 -0.59 -0.37 27.05
N GLU A 150 -0.94 0.06 28.26
CA GLU A 150 -2.10 0.92 28.52
C GLU A 150 -2.02 2.31 27.87
N ASP A 151 -0.81 2.82 27.62
CA ASP A 151 -0.62 4.12 26.98
C ASP A 151 -0.90 4.06 25.47
N TYR A 152 -0.90 2.86 24.90
CA TYR A 152 -1.09 2.62 23.47
C TYR A 152 -2.47 2.06 23.11
N TYR A 153 -2.92 1.03 23.83
CA TYR A 153 -4.19 0.34 23.57
C TYR A 153 -5.11 0.28 24.79
N GLY A 154 -4.76 0.99 25.86
CA GLY A 154 -5.52 1.01 27.10
C GLY A 154 -6.56 2.13 27.19
N SER A 155 -7.19 2.19 28.35
CA SER A 155 -8.13 3.27 28.66
C SER A 155 -7.45 4.65 28.72
N THR A 156 -6.16 4.70 29.07
CA THR A 156 -5.36 5.93 29.09
C THR A 156 -5.18 6.53 27.71
N ALA A 157 -5.12 5.69 26.67
CA ALA A 157 -5.07 6.10 25.27
C ALA A 157 -6.42 6.65 24.74
N GLY A 158 -7.52 6.43 25.47
CA GLY A 158 -8.87 6.75 25.00
C GLY A 158 -9.45 5.70 24.05
N ILE A 159 -8.80 4.53 23.91
CA ILE A 159 -9.33 3.42 23.12
C ILE A 159 -10.41 2.69 23.91
N ASN A 160 -11.54 2.46 23.25
CA ASN A 160 -12.64 1.72 23.84
C ASN A 160 -12.25 0.24 24.05
N GLN A 161 -12.36 -0.24 25.29
CA GLN A 161 -11.98 -1.61 25.65
C GLN A 161 -13.08 -2.63 25.35
N GLU A 162 -14.30 -2.16 25.08
CA GLU A 162 -15.45 -2.98 24.73
C GLU A 162 -16.13 -2.43 23.47
N ILE A 163 -16.11 -3.21 22.39
CA ILE A 163 -16.81 -2.86 21.15
C ILE A 163 -18.11 -3.66 21.14
N GLU A 164 -19.25 -2.98 21.26
CA GLU A 164 -20.56 -3.64 21.26
C GLU A 164 -20.65 -4.82 22.26
N ASN A 165 -20.25 -4.58 23.51
CA ASN A 165 -20.16 -5.57 24.59
C ASN A 165 -19.12 -6.69 24.39
N TYR A 166 -18.30 -6.62 23.34
CA TYR A 166 -17.20 -7.55 23.11
C TYR A 166 -15.87 -6.99 23.66
N SER A 167 -15.34 -7.65 24.70
CA SER A 167 -13.97 -7.42 25.18
C SER A 167 -12.95 -8.00 24.18
N TRP A 168 -12.48 -7.16 23.27
CA TRP A 168 -11.77 -7.58 22.08
C TRP A 168 -10.25 -7.79 22.29
N ARG A 169 -9.62 -6.93 23.08
CA ARG A 169 -8.15 -6.74 23.12
C ARG A 169 -7.34 -8.01 23.37
N TRP A 170 -7.67 -8.74 24.44
CA TRP A 170 -6.90 -9.94 24.82
C TRP A 170 -7.17 -11.14 23.89
N ALA A 171 -8.42 -11.33 23.47
CA ALA A 171 -8.74 -12.35 22.48
C ALA A 171 -8.08 -12.06 21.12
N TYR A 172 -7.96 -10.78 20.77
CA TYR A 172 -7.27 -10.33 19.56
C TYR A 172 -5.75 -10.55 19.66
N GLN A 173 -5.12 -10.20 20.79
CA GLN A 173 -3.72 -10.51 21.06
C GLN A 173 -3.43 -12.01 20.90
N ASP A 174 -4.23 -12.88 21.53
CA ASP A 174 -4.08 -14.34 21.43
C ASP A 174 -4.09 -14.83 19.96
N MET A 175 -4.97 -14.25 19.13
CA MET A 175 -5.03 -14.58 17.71
C MET A 175 -3.79 -14.10 16.96
N ILE A 176 -3.26 -12.91 17.27
CA ILE A 176 -2.03 -12.40 16.65
C ILE A 176 -0.84 -13.26 17.04
N GLU A 177 -0.72 -13.64 18.31
CA GLU A 177 0.32 -14.54 18.80
C GLU A 177 0.25 -15.92 18.15
N ALA A 178 -0.97 -16.45 17.96
CA ALA A 178 -1.17 -17.72 17.26
C ALA A 178 -0.68 -17.65 15.80
N VAL A 179 -0.87 -16.52 15.11
CA VAL A 179 -0.35 -16.32 13.75
C VAL A 179 1.16 -16.09 13.77
N ASN A 180 1.68 -15.25 14.66
CA ASN A 180 3.08 -14.87 14.69
C ASN A 180 3.97 -16.02 15.17
N SER A 181 3.72 -16.54 16.37
CA SER A 181 4.52 -17.60 17.00
C SER A 181 4.04 -18.99 16.59
N GLY A 182 2.72 -19.22 16.63
CA GLY A 182 2.13 -20.55 16.38
C GLY A 182 2.33 -21.07 14.96
N GLN A 183 2.49 -20.18 13.98
CA GLN A 183 2.75 -20.55 12.59
C GLN A 183 4.21 -20.42 12.16
N GLY A 184 5.11 -20.05 13.07
CA GLY A 184 6.54 -19.89 12.78
C GLY A 184 6.88 -18.63 11.98
N GLY A 185 6.34 -17.47 12.34
CA GLY A 185 6.70 -16.14 11.83
C GLY A 185 5.86 -15.65 10.64
N ILE A 186 6.15 -14.43 10.18
CA ILE A 186 5.37 -13.74 9.12
C ILE A 186 6.12 -13.78 7.80
N ALA A 187 5.51 -14.36 6.75
CA ALA A 187 6.12 -14.52 5.42
C ALA A 187 5.62 -13.49 4.41
N ALA A 188 4.39 -12.98 4.58
CA ALA A 188 3.80 -11.95 3.74
C ALA A 188 3.35 -10.78 4.61
N ALA A 189 3.83 -9.58 4.30
CA ALA A 189 3.42 -8.34 4.95
C ALA A 189 1.99 -7.96 4.52
N PRO A 190 1.03 -7.86 5.46
CA PRO A 190 -0.34 -7.45 5.17
C PRO A 190 -0.45 -5.92 5.08
N ASN A 191 -1.55 -5.40 4.51
CA ASN A 191 -2.00 -4.06 4.91
C ASN A 191 -2.53 -4.11 6.34
N ALA A 192 -2.21 -3.05 7.10
CA ALA A 192 -2.72 -2.85 8.43
C ALA A 192 -3.03 -1.37 8.69
N ASP A 193 -4.01 -1.12 9.57
CA ASP A 193 -4.38 0.22 10.06
C ASP A 193 -4.29 0.24 11.59
N PHE A 194 -3.05 0.30 12.13
CA PHE A 194 -2.87 0.26 13.58
C PHE A 194 -3.26 1.59 14.22
N ALA A 195 -3.92 1.54 15.37
CA ALA A 195 -4.20 2.72 16.16
C ALA A 195 -2.92 3.46 16.59
N THR A 196 -1.82 2.73 16.74
CA THR A 196 -0.52 3.32 17.10
C THR A 196 0.28 3.84 15.91
N LEU A 197 -0.28 3.80 14.68
CA LEU A 197 0.43 4.35 13.53
C LEU A 197 0.70 5.85 13.77
N PRO A 198 1.96 6.27 13.63
CA PRO A 198 2.38 7.62 13.94
C PRO A 198 1.84 8.60 12.89
N GLU A 199 1.31 9.72 13.34
CA GLU A 199 0.95 10.83 12.47
C GLU A 199 2.09 11.86 12.44
N ILE A 200 2.47 12.27 11.23
CA ILE A 200 3.53 13.26 11.01
C ILE A 200 2.89 14.60 10.65
N THR A 201 3.08 15.58 11.53
CA THR A 201 2.55 16.95 11.35
C THR A 201 3.66 18.00 11.49
N PRO A 202 3.56 19.16 10.83
CA PRO A 202 2.60 19.51 9.77
C PRO A 202 3.00 18.96 8.38
N ASN A 203 4.18 18.34 8.26
CA ASN A 203 4.79 17.98 6.98
C ASN A 203 4.68 16.47 6.69
N SER A 204 3.45 15.95 6.56
CA SER A 204 3.20 14.54 6.26
C SER A 204 3.86 14.04 4.97
N TRP A 205 4.11 14.95 4.02
CA TRP A 205 4.85 14.68 2.78
C TRP A 205 6.32 14.26 3.01
N LEU A 206 6.89 14.45 4.20
CA LEU A 206 8.20 13.91 4.55
C LEU A 206 8.20 12.38 4.72
N MET A 207 7.03 11.73 4.77
CA MET A 207 6.93 10.26 4.72
C MET A 207 6.95 9.70 3.30
N ASP A 208 6.91 10.56 2.28
CA ASP A 208 6.93 10.14 0.89
C ASP A 208 8.35 9.71 0.46
N LEU A 209 8.61 8.41 0.40
CA LEU A 209 9.86 7.87 -0.14
C LEU A 209 10.16 8.35 -1.57
N GLY A 210 9.12 8.58 -2.38
CA GLY A 210 9.23 9.08 -3.75
C GLY A 210 9.83 10.49 -3.81
N LEU A 211 9.57 11.32 -2.80
CA LEU A 211 10.19 12.65 -2.68
C LEU A 211 11.71 12.55 -2.56
N TYR A 212 12.22 11.68 -1.68
CA TYR A 212 13.66 11.53 -1.48
C TYR A 212 14.36 11.00 -2.74
N ARG A 213 13.74 10.01 -3.39
CA ARG A 213 14.22 9.49 -4.69
C ARG A 213 14.21 10.57 -5.77
N ALA A 214 13.21 11.44 -5.79
CA ALA A 214 13.16 12.57 -6.71
C ALA A 214 14.25 13.61 -6.42
N ILE A 215 14.55 13.92 -5.15
CA ILE A 215 15.62 14.85 -4.75
C ILE A 215 17.00 14.29 -5.14
N SER A 216 17.24 13.00 -4.88
CA SER A 216 18.52 12.38 -5.22
C SER A 216 18.73 12.31 -6.73
N ALA A 217 17.69 11.95 -7.49
CA ALA A 217 17.71 11.87 -8.95
C ALA A 217 17.59 13.23 -9.68
N GLU A 218 17.32 14.31 -8.95
CA GLU A 218 17.01 15.63 -9.53
C GLU A 218 15.81 15.57 -10.49
N TYR A 219 14.80 14.77 -10.14
CA TYR A 219 13.58 14.64 -10.91
C TYR A 219 12.53 15.68 -10.48
N TRP A 220 12.68 16.89 -11.01
CA TRP A 220 11.90 18.06 -10.63
C TRP A 220 10.40 17.97 -10.97
N CYS A 221 10.02 17.09 -11.89
CA CYS A 221 8.63 16.89 -12.31
C CYS A 221 7.82 16.04 -11.34
N TYR A 222 8.46 15.45 -10.32
CA TYR A 222 7.73 14.74 -9.27
C TYR A 222 6.76 15.70 -8.56
N GLY A 223 5.47 15.36 -8.55
CA GLY A 223 4.40 16.28 -8.14
C GLY A 223 4.61 16.94 -6.76
N THR A 224 5.03 16.15 -5.76
CA THR A 224 5.32 16.65 -4.41
C THR A 224 6.49 17.64 -4.42
N LEU A 225 7.63 17.27 -5.04
CA LEU A 225 8.82 18.11 -5.10
C LEU A 225 8.55 19.41 -5.86
N SER A 226 7.90 19.30 -7.01
CA SER A 226 7.43 20.40 -7.84
C SER A 226 6.59 21.40 -7.03
N SER A 227 5.57 20.91 -6.32
CA SER A 227 4.68 21.75 -5.51
C SER A 227 5.42 22.45 -4.37
N LEU A 228 6.33 21.73 -3.70
CA LEU A 228 7.12 22.27 -2.60
C LEU A 228 8.05 23.40 -3.08
N ILE A 229 8.82 23.18 -4.15
CA ILE A 229 9.76 24.20 -4.62
C ILE A 229 9.03 25.47 -5.06
N GLN A 230 7.87 25.35 -5.73
CA GLN A 230 7.08 26.51 -6.15
C GLN A 230 6.51 27.27 -4.96
N ASN A 231 5.75 26.58 -4.11
CA ASN A 231 4.78 27.22 -3.22
C ASN A 231 5.20 27.18 -1.75
N TYR A 232 6.10 26.28 -1.37
CA TYR A 232 6.45 26.09 0.03
C TYR A 232 7.49 27.14 0.51
N PRO A 233 7.24 27.81 1.64
CA PRO A 233 8.20 28.70 2.27
C PRO A 233 9.25 27.85 3.03
N PHE A 234 10.39 27.58 2.39
CA PHE A 234 11.55 26.95 3.02
C PHE A 234 12.29 27.93 3.95
N SER A 235 11.63 28.38 5.02
CA SER A 235 12.21 29.27 6.03
C SER A 235 12.13 28.65 7.42
N GLY A 236 13.09 28.98 8.28
CA GLY A 236 13.16 28.44 9.64
C GLY A 236 13.35 26.92 9.64
N THR A 237 12.71 26.24 10.57
CA THR A 237 12.83 24.80 10.81
C THR A 237 11.77 23.99 10.07
N TRP A 238 11.66 24.19 8.76
CA TRP A 238 10.62 23.55 7.94
C TRP A 238 10.66 22.01 7.95
N TRP A 239 11.82 21.41 8.25
CA TRP A 239 11.97 19.95 8.36
C TRP A 239 11.56 19.39 9.72
N GLN A 240 11.33 20.23 10.73
CA GLN A 240 10.94 19.77 12.06
C GLN A 240 9.50 19.27 12.03
N VAL A 241 9.33 18.02 12.42
CA VAL A 241 8.03 17.35 12.51
C VAL A 241 7.69 17.06 13.97
N SER A 242 6.40 17.13 14.28
CA SER A 242 5.84 16.52 15.47
C SER A 242 5.35 15.13 15.08
N ILE A 243 5.84 14.12 15.79
CA ILE A 243 5.41 12.74 15.65
C ILE A 243 4.54 12.45 16.84
N VAL A 244 3.24 12.33 16.60
CA VAL A 244 2.26 11.96 17.61
C VAL A 244 1.83 10.53 17.29
N GLU A 245 2.01 9.62 18.24
CA GLU A 245 1.46 8.28 18.13
C GLU A 245 -0.07 8.41 18.29
N ASN A 246 -0.84 8.04 17.26
CA ASN A 246 -2.26 8.39 17.14
C ASN A 246 -3.17 7.46 17.95
N THR A 247 -2.87 7.30 19.24
CA THR A 247 -3.50 6.29 20.10
C THR A 247 -5.00 6.49 20.29
N GLY A 248 -5.60 7.60 19.85
CA GLY A 248 -7.05 7.82 19.87
C GLY A 248 -7.81 7.37 18.62
N ARG A 249 -7.11 7.00 17.54
CA ARG A 249 -7.75 6.56 16.29
C ARG A 249 -7.72 5.04 16.20
N PHE A 250 -8.80 4.37 16.59
CA PHE A 250 -8.96 2.92 16.44
C PHE A 250 -10.17 2.64 15.54
N THR A 251 -10.04 1.68 14.62
CA THR A 251 -11.10 1.34 13.65
C THR A 251 -12.23 0.51 14.25
N GLU A 252 -12.14 0.10 15.52
CA GLU A 252 -13.14 -0.72 16.22
C GLU A 252 -13.36 -2.10 15.57
N GLU A 253 -12.38 -2.57 14.79
CA GLU A 253 -12.33 -3.88 14.14
C GLU A 253 -10.89 -4.41 14.04
N CYS A 254 -10.69 -5.52 13.32
CA CYS A 254 -9.36 -6.04 13.07
C CYS A 254 -8.49 -5.05 12.28
N GLU A 255 -7.34 -4.69 12.83
CA GLU A 255 -6.39 -3.78 12.17
C GLU A 255 -5.62 -4.47 11.03
N TYR A 256 -5.55 -5.80 11.01
CA TYR A 256 -4.96 -6.59 9.91
C TYR A 256 -6.01 -6.93 8.85
N SER A 257 -5.78 -6.54 7.59
CA SER A 257 -6.74 -6.75 6.49
C SER A 257 -8.17 -6.30 6.86
N PRO A 258 -8.36 -5.03 7.27
CA PRO A 258 -9.64 -4.49 7.74
C PRO A 258 -10.79 -4.68 6.74
N ILE A 259 -12.02 -4.74 7.24
CA ILE A 259 -13.24 -4.88 6.44
C ILE A 259 -14.06 -3.58 6.37
N PHE A 260 -13.65 -2.57 7.14
CA PHE A 260 -14.18 -1.21 7.19
C PHE A 260 -15.68 -1.19 7.46
N ILE A 261 -16.07 -1.71 8.62
CA ILE A 261 -17.44 -1.63 9.13
C ILE A 261 -17.52 -0.71 10.36
N GLU A 262 -18.71 -0.19 10.63
CA GLU A 262 -19.03 0.54 11.86
C GLU A 262 -20.44 0.17 12.36
N TYR A 263 -20.85 0.74 13.49
CA TYR A 263 -22.16 0.49 14.09
C TYR A 263 -23.01 1.75 14.13
N SER A 264 -24.27 1.65 13.70
CA SER A 264 -25.22 2.77 13.72
C SER A 264 -25.55 3.22 15.15
N ALA A 265 -26.21 4.38 15.29
CA ALA A 265 -26.85 4.71 16.56
C ALA A 265 -27.98 3.70 16.89
N VAL A 266 -28.27 3.52 18.17
CA VAL A 266 -29.38 2.67 18.63
C VAL A 266 -30.70 3.27 18.13
N GLY A 267 -31.51 2.47 17.42
CA GLY A 267 -32.79 2.92 16.86
C GLY A 267 -32.68 3.70 15.55
N ASP A 268 -31.50 3.76 14.95
CA ASP A 268 -31.36 4.38 13.64
C ASP A 268 -32.06 3.52 12.58
N LEU A 269 -33.11 4.08 11.98
CA LEU A 269 -33.90 3.42 10.94
C LEU A 269 -33.38 3.74 9.54
N GLU A 270 -32.46 4.70 9.37
CA GLU A 270 -31.97 5.07 8.04
C GLU A 270 -31.30 3.89 7.30
N PRO A 271 -30.36 3.13 7.91
CA PRO A 271 -29.75 1.98 7.25
C PRO A 271 -30.78 0.92 6.86
N PHE A 272 -31.77 0.68 7.73
CA PHE A 272 -32.85 -0.27 7.47
C PHE A 272 -33.72 0.16 6.29
N ASN A 273 -34.21 1.41 6.29
CA ASN A 273 -35.08 1.93 5.23
C ASN A 273 -34.40 1.90 3.85
N LEU A 274 -33.09 2.16 3.78
CA LEU A 274 -32.33 2.06 2.54
C LEU A 274 -32.14 0.61 2.07
N ALA A 275 -31.90 -0.30 3.01
CA ALA A 275 -31.70 -1.72 2.72
C ALA A 275 -33.00 -2.50 2.52
N GLU A 276 -34.16 -1.98 2.95
CA GLU A 276 -35.43 -2.70 3.06
C GLU A 276 -35.82 -3.42 1.75
N SER A 277 -35.74 -2.71 0.62
CA SER A 277 -36.06 -3.29 -0.69
C SER A 277 -35.18 -4.50 -1.04
N THR A 278 -33.90 -4.46 -0.69
CA THR A 278 -32.97 -5.57 -0.91
C THR A 278 -33.23 -6.69 0.09
N LEU A 279 -33.44 -6.36 1.36
CA LEU A 279 -33.80 -7.33 2.40
C LEU A 279 -35.07 -8.10 2.02
N ARG A 280 -36.11 -7.43 1.54
CA ARG A 280 -37.37 -8.06 1.11
C ARG A 280 -37.21 -8.95 -0.13
N ALA A 281 -36.20 -8.69 -0.96
CA ALA A 281 -35.87 -9.54 -2.08
C ALA A 281 -35.07 -10.79 -1.66
N GLU A 282 -34.13 -10.63 -0.72
CA GLU A 282 -33.16 -11.67 -0.31
C GLU A 282 -33.64 -12.58 0.82
N ALA A 283 -34.45 -12.06 1.75
CA ALA A 283 -34.93 -12.80 2.91
C ALA A 283 -35.81 -14.02 2.55
N PRO A 284 -36.72 -13.94 1.56
CA PRO A 284 -37.53 -15.10 1.17
C PRO A 284 -36.71 -16.29 0.64
N GLU A 285 -35.58 -16.04 -0.04
CA GLU A 285 -34.69 -17.11 -0.50
C GLU A 285 -34.10 -17.94 0.65
N ARG A 286 -34.03 -17.33 1.84
CA ARG A 286 -33.51 -17.93 3.08
C ARG A 286 -34.61 -18.39 4.02
N GLY A 287 -35.88 -18.34 3.58
CA GLY A 287 -37.04 -18.71 4.39
C GLY A 287 -37.33 -17.72 5.53
N MET A 288 -36.92 -16.47 5.38
CA MET A 288 -37.12 -15.40 6.36
C MET A 288 -38.12 -14.35 5.84
N THR A 289 -38.85 -13.70 6.74
CA THR A 289 -39.77 -12.59 6.44
C THR A 289 -39.25 -11.31 7.09
N VAL A 290 -39.04 -10.25 6.29
CA VAL A 290 -38.57 -8.95 6.80
C VAL A 290 -39.69 -8.24 7.53
N SER A 291 -39.40 -7.79 8.75
CA SER A 291 -40.38 -7.08 9.55
C SER A 291 -40.54 -5.63 9.08
N ASP A 292 -41.73 -5.06 9.28
CA ASP A 292 -42.00 -3.65 9.01
C ASP A 292 -42.16 -2.83 10.30
N GLY A 293 -42.39 -1.53 10.11
CA GLY A 293 -42.58 -0.58 11.21
C GLY A 293 -44.00 -0.56 11.77
N TYR A 294 -44.87 -1.47 11.35
CA TYR A 294 -46.27 -1.54 11.73
C TYR A 294 -46.50 -2.76 12.62
N ASP A 295 -47.51 -2.67 13.49
CA ASP A 295 -47.99 -3.84 14.21
C ASP A 295 -49.21 -4.43 13.50
N LYS A 296 -49.56 -5.67 13.82
CA LYS A 296 -50.69 -6.42 13.27
C LYS A 296 -52.05 -5.72 13.39
N THR A 297 -52.15 -4.71 14.26
CA THR A 297 -53.39 -3.93 14.41
C THR A 297 -53.46 -2.74 13.45
N ASP A 298 -52.35 -2.38 12.82
CA ASP A 298 -52.27 -1.39 11.75
C ASP A 298 -52.66 -2.00 10.39
N SER A 299 -53.40 -1.24 9.59
CA SER A 299 -53.79 -1.63 8.23
C SER A 299 -52.63 -1.69 7.23
N ASN A 300 -51.49 -1.10 7.55
CA ASN A 300 -50.28 -1.09 6.73
C ASN A 300 -49.31 -2.22 7.09
N ASP A 301 -49.67 -3.07 8.05
CA ASP A 301 -48.94 -4.29 8.38
C ASP A 301 -48.84 -5.20 7.15
N THR A 302 -47.60 -5.51 6.77
CA THR A 302 -47.23 -6.40 5.68
C THR A 302 -46.59 -7.69 6.15
N ASP A 303 -46.20 -7.78 7.42
CA ASP A 303 -45.47 -8.91 7.99
C ASP A 303 -46.31 -9.79 8.93
N GLY A 304 -47.46 -9.30 9.43
CA GLY A 304 -48.37 -10.02 10.31
C GLY A 304 -47.96 -10.04 11.79
N ILE A 305 -47.00 -9.20 12.20
CA ILE A 305 -46.31 -9.24 13.50
C ILE A 305 -46.94 -8.28 14.51
N ASN A 306 -47.12 -8.72 15.77
CA ASN A 306 -47.79 -7.93 16.81
C ASN A 306 -46.97 -6.75 17.37
N TYR A 307 -45.67 -6.67 17.10
CA TYR A 307 -44.76 -5.69 17.68
C TYR A 307 -43.87 -5.08 16.61
N THR A 308 -43.75 -3.75 16.61
CA THR A 308 -42.81 -3.03 15.75
C THR A 308 -41.37 -3.45 16.04
N LEU A 309 -40.49 -3.31 15.04
CA LEU A 309 -39.05 -3.52 15.19
C LEU A 309 -38.49 -2.88 16.48
N PRO A 310 -37.74 -3.64 17.32
CA PRO A 310 -37.14 -3.11 18.53
C PRO A 310 -36.08 -2.03 18.20
N TYR A 311 -35.60 -1.31 19.21
CA TYR A 311 -34.47 -0.39 19.05
C TYR A 311 -33.20 -1.19 18.78
N VAL A 312 -32.85 -1.35 17.50
CA VAL A 312 -31.70 -2.15 17.04
C VAL A 312 -30.52 -1.25 16.65
N LYS A 313 -29.32 -1.79 16.82
CA LYS A 313 -28.07 -1.27 16.24
C LYS A 313 -27.72 -2.07 14.99
N TRP A 314 -27.43 -1.40 13.88
CA TRP A 314 -27.07 -2.04 12.62
C TRP A 314 -25.57 -2.02 12.43
N CYS A 315 -25.03 -3.09 11.84
CA CYS A 315 -23.68 -3.04 11.30
C CYS A 315 -23.73 -2.43 9.89
N ILE A 316 -23.00 -1.35 9.68
CA ILE A 316 -23.04 -0.54 8.47
C ILE A 316 -21.63 -0.43 7.85
N TYR A 317 -21.56 -0.08 6.58
CA TYR A 317 -20.29 0.18 5.91
C TYR A 317 -19.72 1.52 6.36
N GLU A 318 -18.43 1.54 6.64
CA GLU A 318 -17.70 2.78 6.94
C GLU A 318 -17.50 3.64 5.68
N SER A 319 -17.18 4.92 5.87
CA SER A 319 -16.92 5.89 4.80
C SER A 319 -15.84 5.45 3.79
N SER A 320 -14.91 4.58 4.20
CA SER A 320 -13.89 3.97 3.34
C SER A 320 -14.47 3.27 2.10
N TRP A 321 -15.72 2.77 2.18
CA TRP A 321 -16.43 2.14 1.06
C TRP A 321 -16.92 3.11 -0.01
N GLU A 322 -17.12 4.39 0.33
CA GLU A 322 -17.53 5.43 -0.60
C GLU A 322 -16.39 5.91 -1.50
N SER A 323 -15.14 5.55 -1.17
CA SER A 323 -13.98 5.93 -1.97
C SER A 323 -14.04 5.31 -3.37
N THR A 324 -13.93 6.15 -4.40
CA THR A 324 -13.87 5.70 -5.79
C THR A 324 -12.41 5.60 -6.25
N PRO A 325 -12.06 4.62 -7.09
CA PRO A 325 -10.76 4.61 -7.77
C PRO A 325 -10.50 5.94 -8.49
N SER A 326 -9.23 6.32 -8.66
CA SER A 326 -8.88 7.56 -9.36
C SER A 326 -9.47 7.60 -10.77
N SER A 327 -9.78 8.81 -11.25
CA SER A 327 -10.44 9.01 -12.55
C SER A 327 -9.64 8.42 -13.71
N GLU A 328 -8.32 8.34 -13.55
CA GLU A 328 -7.39 7.62 -14.42
C GLU A 328 -7.84 6.19 -14.77
N TRP A 329 -8.37 5.45 -13.79
CA TRP A 329 -8.87 4.09 -13.99
C TRP A 329 -10.27 4.05 -14.60
N THR A 330 -11.10 5.07 -14.36
CA THR A 330 -12.50 5.10 -14.82
C THR A 330 -12.67 5.73 -16.20
N ASP A 331 -11.77 6.62 -16.61
CA ASP A 331 -11.89 7.42 -17.83
C ASP A 331 -11.34 6.69 -19.08
N GLY A 332 -10.91 5.43 -18.93
CA GLY A 332 -10.44 4.60 -20.04
C GLY A 332 -9.04 4.96 -20.55
N LEU A 333 -8.27 5.77 -19.80
CA LEU A 333 -6.90 6.15 -20.16
C LEU A 333 -5.93 4.97 -20.09
N TYR A 334 -6.05 4.14 -19.04
CA TYR A 334 -5.13 3.03 -18.79
C TYR A 334 -5.70 1.65 -19.13
N LEU A 335 -7.02 1.51 -19.24
CA LEU A 335 -7.69 0.23 -19.45
C LEU A 335 -8.14 0.06 -20.90
N ARG A 336 -7.97 -1.16 -21.44
CA ARG A 336 -8.47 -1.52 -22.78
C ARG A 336 -10.01 -1.55 -22.86
N ALA A 337 -10.69 -1.65 -21.73
CA ALA A 337 -12.14 -1.70 -21.62
C ALA A 337 -12.59 -0.94 -20.37
N PRO A 338 -13.84 -0.44 -20.32
CA PRO A 338 -14.37 0.19 -19.13
C PRO A 338 -14.27 -0.73 -17.91
N LEU A 339 -13.96 -0.15 -16.75
CA LEU A 339 -13.93 -0.86 -15.49
C LEU A 339 -15.34 -1.41 -15.18
N MET A 340 -15.43 -2.67 -14.73
CA MET A 340 -16.73 -3.23 -14.34
C MET A 340 -17.22 -2.52 -13.05
N PRO A 341 -18.55 -2.34 -12.87
CA PRO A 341 -19.11 -1.68 -11.68
C PRO A 341 -18.67 -2.30 -10.36
N ASP A 342 -18.43 -3.62 -10.31
CA ASP A 342 -17.94 -4.33 -9.13
C ASP A 342 -16.61 -3.76 -8.57
N TYR A 343 -15.84 -3.01 -9.37
CA TYR A 343 -14.54 -2.44 -8.97
C TYR A 343 -14.59 -0.93 -8.69
N THR A 344 -15.76 -0.28 -8.82
CA THR A 344 -15.87 1.19 -8.75
C THR A 344 -16.07 1.72 -7.34
N TYR A 345 -15.88 0.89 -6.31
CA TYR A 345 -16.03 1.28 -4.90
C TYR A 345 -14.86 0.80 -4.03
N GLY A 346 -14.72 1.44 -2.88
CA GLY A 346 -13.65 1.27 -1.91
C GLY A 346 -13.94 0.19 -0.89
N GLY A 347 -13.44 0.33 0.33
CA GLY A 347 -13.71 -0.59 1.43
C GLY A 347 -12.71 -1.73 1.51
N ALA A 348 -13.18 -2.91 1.92
CA ALA A 348 -12.31 -4.04 2.24
C ALA A 348 -11.36 -4.40 1.09
N VAL A 349 -10.06 -4.45 1.39
CA VAL A 349 -8.99 -4.84 0.47
C VAL A 349 -7.90 -5.56 1.25
N ALA A 350 -7.31 -6.58 0.64
CA ALA A 350 -6.15 -7.30 1.17
C ALA A 350 -4.93 -7.06 0.27
N LYS A 351 -3.94 -6.35 0.80
CA LYS A 351 -2.61 -6.19 0.22
C LYS A 351 -1.67 -7.18 0.88
N MET A 352 -0.87 -7.89 0.10
CA MET A 352 0.19 -8.75 0.62
C MET A 352 1.49 -8.48 -0.12
N THR A 353 2.58 -8.29 0.63
CA THR A 353 3.92 -8.12 0.07
C THR A 353 4.83 -9.25 0.56
N CYS A 354 5.49 -9.90 -0.39
CA CYS A 354 6.46 -10.96 -0.13
C CYS A 354 7.85 -10.47 -0.53
N ARG A 355 8.84 -10.81 0.30
CA ARG A 355 10.27 -10.55 0.07
C ARG A 355 11.01 -11.87 -0.06
N ALA A 356 11.85 -11.99 -1.09
CA ALA A 356 12.77 -13.10 -1.25
C ALA A 356 14.17 -12.63 -1.61
N GLU A 357 15.18 -13.31 -1.10
CA GLU A 357 16.58 -13.07 -1.45
C GLU A 357 17.06 -14.19 -2.38
N PRO A 358 17.26 -13.90 -3.69
CA PRO A 358 17.70 -14.93 -4.60
C PRO A 358 19.16 -15.30 -4.36
N THR A 359 19.44 -16.60 -4.29
CA THR A 359 20.81 -17.10 -4.28
C THR A 359 21.31 -17.20 -5.72
N VAL A 360 22.31 -16.40 -6.08
CA VAL A 360 22.99 -16.46 -7.39
C VAL A 360 24.38 -17.07 -7.21
N MET A 361 24.90 -17.75 -8.23
CA MET A 361 26.22 -18.35 -8.18
C MET A 361 27.33 -17.32 -8.38
N SER A 362 27.11 -16.28 -9.21
CA SER A 362 28.11 -15.22 -9.41
C SER A 362 28.36 -14.35 -8.18
N SER A 363 27.43 -14.27 -7.23
CA SER A 363 27.59 -13.45 -6.01
C SER A 363 28.69 -13.94 -5.09
N ASN A 364 29.13 -15.19 -5.25
CA ASN A 364 30.23 -15.79 -4.51
C ASN A 364 31.61 -15.48 -5.12
N TYR A 365 31.68 -14.77 -6.25
CA TYR A 365 32.93 -14.56 -6.99
C TYR A 365 33.10 -13.08 -7.39
N LYS A 366 33.84 -12.29 -6.59
CA LYS A 366 34.47 -11.05 -7.08
C LYS A 366 35.85 -11.37 -7.64
N VAL A 367 36.11 -10.97 -8.88
CA VAL A 367 37.47 -10.90 -9.42
C VAL A 367 38.08 -9.60 -8.90
N SER A 368 38.91 -9.69 -7.86
CA SER A 368 39.74 -8.56 -7.44
C SER A 368 40.73 -8.21 -8.57
N GLY A 369 41.11 -6.93 -8.66
CA GLY A 369 42.18 -6.49 -9.56
C GLY A 369 43.49 -7.27 -9.32
N PRO A 370 44.53 -7.08 -10.15
CA PRO A 370 45.75 -7.89 -10.12
C PRO A 370 46.60 -7.60 -8.87
N SER A 371 46.15 -8.05 -7.71
CA SER A 371 46.84 -7.97 -6.42
C SER A 371 46.42 -9.14 -5.54
N GLY A 372 47.12 -10.27 -5.71
CA GLY A 372 47.49 -11.19 -4.62
C GLY A 372 46.44 -12.09 -3.97
N THR A 373 45.17 -11.71 -3.89
CA THR A 373 44.11 -12.51 -3.23
C THR A 373 43.03 -12.85 -4.25
N TRP A 374 43.18 -14.00 -4.92
CA TRP A 374 42.43 -14.37 -6.13
C TRP A 374 40.98 -14.82 -5.90
N LEU A 375 40.55 -14.93 -4.64
CA LEU A 375 39.15 -15.13 -4.23
C LEU A 375 39.01 -14.61 -2.81
N GLU A 376 38.34 -13.48 -2.63
CA GLU A 376 37.76 -13.11 -1.35
C GLU A 376 36.25 -13.36 -1.45
N THR A 377 35.72 -14.17 -0.53
CA THR A 377 34.28 -14.27 -0.30
C THR A 377 33.79 -12.94 0.23
N SER A 378 33.36 -12.04 -0.65
CA SER A 378 32.43 -10.98 -0.27
C SER A 378 31.06 -11.37 -0.78
N THR A 379 30.04 -11.29 0.07
CA THR A 379 28.64 -11.32 -0.35
C THR A 379 28.45 -10.25 -1.42
N ALA A 380 28.23 -10.63 -2.69
CA ALA A 380 27.62 -9.66 -3.59
C ALA A 380 26.23 -9.34 -3.00
N GLU A 381 25.91 -8.06 -2.85
CA GLU A 381 24.56 -7.61 -2.55
C GLU A 381 23.68 -8.05 -3.71
N VAL A 382 23.04 -9.20 -3.56
CA VAL A 382 22.02 -9.63 -4.50
C VAL A 382 20.77 -8.86 -4.12
N SER A 383 20.25 -8.09 -5.06
CA SER A 383 19.04 -7.30 -4.87
C SER A 383 17.89 -8.19 -4.40
N GLU A 384 17.26 -7.77 -3.32
CA GLU A 384 16.05 -8.36 -2.78
C GLU A 384 14.93 -8.29 -3.82
N VAL A 385 14.15 -9.37 -3.92
CA VAL A 385 12.98 -9.44 -4.79
C VAL A 385 11.74 -9.16 -3.95
N TYR A 386 11.16 -7.99 -4.18
CA TYR A 386 9.86 -7.61 -3.65
C TYR A 386 8.77 -7.90 -4.67
N CYS A 387 7.71 -8.57 -4.23
CA CYS A 387 6.47 -8.68 -5.00
C CYS A 387 5.31 -8.32 -4.08
N SER A 388 4.40 -7.50 -4.58
CA SER A 388 3.19 -7.13 -3.86
C SER A 388 1.98 -7.53 -4.71
N ALA A 389 0.87 -7.81 -4.06
CA ALA A 389 -0.39 -8.18 -4.66
C ALA A 389 -1.53 -7.55 -3.88
N LEU A 390 -2.60 -7.21 -4.60
CA LEU A 390 -3.80 -6.60 -4.03
C LEU A 390 -5.01 -7.41 -4.45
N ALA A 391 -5.88 -7.76 -3.50
CA ALA A 391 -7.12 -8.49 -3.76
C ALA A 391 -8.30 -7.85 -3.03
N LYS A 392 -9.49 -8.00 -3.61
CA LYS A 392 -10.71 -7.36 -3.11
C LYS A 392 -11.89 -8.35 -3.12
N PRO A 393 -12.74 -8.38 -2.08
CA PRO A 393 -14.07 -8.96 -2.16
C PRO A 393 -14.95 -8.12 -3.08
N LEU A 394 -15.64 -8.78 -4.01
CA LEU A 394 -16.55 -8.17 -4.97
C LEU A 394 -17.97 -8.63 -4.66
N GLY A 395 -18.88 -7.67 -4.64
CA GLY A 395 -20.31 -7.86 -4.42
C GLY A 395 -21.11 -6.76 -5.10
N ARG A 396 -22.43 -6.99 -5.20
CA ARG A 396 -23.39 -6.07 -5.82
C ARG A 396 -24.80 -6.31 -5.33
N LEU A 397 -25.58 -5.25 -5.27
CA LEU A 397 -27.03 -5.31 -5.08
C LEU A 397 -27.70 -5.56 -6.44
N ALA A 398 -29.03 -5.63 -6.43
CA ALA A 398 -29.83 -5.67 -7.66
C ALA A 398 -29.43 -4.53 -8.62
N GLU A 399 -29.57 -4.78 -9.92
CA GLU A 399 -29.24 -3.80 -10.99
C GLU A 399 -27.75 -3.37 -11.07
N GLY A 400 -26.85 -4.05 -10.35
CA GLY A 400 -25.40 -3.78 -10.39
C GLY A 400 -24.98 -2.60 -9.52
N ILE A 401 -25.79 -2.23 -8.54
CA ILE A 401 -25.51 -1.15 -7.60
C ILE A 401 -24.43 -1.60 -6.58
N PRO A 402 -23.46 -0.74 -6.22
CA PRO A 402 -22.47 -1.05 -5.20
C PRO A 402 -23.09 -1.42 -3.84
N PRO A 403 -22.50 -2.36 -3.07
CA PRO A 403 -23.04 -2.80 -1.78
C PRO A 403 -23.25 -1.67 -0.76
N TYR A 404 -22.31 -0.72 -0.69
CA TYR A 404 -22.33 0.34 0.32
C TYR A 404 -23.50 1.30 0.21
N VAL A 405 -24.18 1.36 -0.94
CA VAL A 405 -25.36 2.21 -1.16
C VAL A 405 -26.51 1.83 -0.24
N ALA A 406 -26.58 0.56 0.21
CA ALA A 406 -27.57 0.14 1.19
C ALA A 406 -27.31 0.68 2.60
N LYS A 407 -26.14 1.29 2.86
CA LYS A 407 -25.54 1.62 4.18
C LYS A 407 -25.34 0.42 5.09
N MET A 408 -26.34 -0.43 5.26
CA MET A 408 -26.27 -1.68 6.00
C MET A 408 -25.39 -2.71 5.27
N VAL A 409 -24.56 -3.44 6.03
CA VAL A 409 -23.81 -4.58 5.49
C VAL A 409 -24.79 -5.70 5.12
N LEU A 410 -24.69 -6.21 3.90
CA LEU A 410 -25.58 -7.23 3.34
C LEU A 410 -24.77 -8.40 2.73
N PRO A 411 -25.32 -9.62 2.70
CA PRO A 411 -24.60 -10.82 2.25
C PRO A 411 -24.54 -10.94 0.72
N VAL A 412 -23.93 -9.96 0.07
CA VAL A 412 -23.97 -9.77 -1.40
C VAL A 412 -22.63 -9.99 -2.09
N PHE A 413 -21.62 -10.49 -1.37
CA PHE A 413 -20.28 -10.69 -1.92
C PHE A 413 -20.08 -12.10 -2.47
N ASP A 414 -19.99 -12.24 -3.79
CA ASP A 414 -19.99 -13.52 -4.49
C ASP A 414 -18.58 -14.08 -4.76
N LYS A 415 -17.58 -13.21 -4.91
CA LYS A 415 -16.22 -13.60 -5.32
C LYS A 415 -15.16 -12.65 -4.76
N SER A 416 -13.91 -13.09 -4.74
CA SER A 416 -12.76 -12.21 -4.54
C SER A 416 -11.82 -12.29 -5.75
N ARG A 417 -11.13 -11.18 -6.07
CA ARG A 417 -10.25 -11.08 -7.24
C ARG A 417 -9.01 -10.25 -6.93
N LEU A 418 -7.91 -10.60 -7.60
CA LEU A 418 -6.73 -9.74 -7.66
C LEU A 418 -7.04 -8.50 -8.50
N ILE A 419 -6.55 -7.35 -8.05
CA ILE A 419 -6.69 -6.06 -8.72
C ILE A 419 -5.32 -5.39 -8.85
N PRO A 420 -5.14 -4.46 -9.80
CA PRO A 420 -3.90 -3.68 -9.87
C PRO A 420 -3.66 -2.92 -8.57
N ILE A 421 -2.43 -2.99 -8.06
CA ILE A 421 -2.05 -2.35 -6.79
C ILE A 421 -2.27 -0.84 -6.83
N ALA A 422 -1.97 -0.21 -7.96
CA ALA A 422 -2.16 1.24 -8.15
C ALA A 422 -3.65 1.65 -8.24
N MET A 423 -4.60 0.71 -8.19
CA MET A 423 -6.03 1.03 -8.16
C MET A 423 -6.49 1.52 -6.80
N GLN A 424 -5.94 0.98 -5.71
CA GLN A 424 -6.26 1.33 -4.33
C GLN A 424 -5.00 1.19 -3.46
N ASP A 425 -4.70 2.20 -2.64
CA ASP A 425 -3.60 2.14 -1.68
C ASP A 425 -4.16 1.99 -0.26
N PRO A 426 -4.29 0.75 0.25
CA PRO A 426 -4.90 0.50 1.56
C PRO A 426 -3.97 0.79 2.74
N THR A 427 -2.71 1.15 2.49
CA THR A 427 -1.69 1.37 3.54
C THR A 427 -1.44 2.85 3.83
N GLY A 428 -2.04 3.75 3.04
CA GLY A 428 -1.83 5.19 3.19
C GLY A 428 -0.35 5.60 3.03
N LEU A 429 0.05 6.67 3.71
CA LEU A 429 1.39 7.25 3.59
C LEU A 429 2.51 6.45 4.29
N TYR A 430 2.17 5.56 5.23
CA TYR A 430 3.15 4.80 6.03
C TYR A 430 2.74 3.33 6.16
N ASP A 431 3.58 2.44 5.60
CA ASP A 431 3.48 1.00 5.75
C ASP A 431 4.59 0.54 6.72
N PRO A 432 4.27 0.13 7.97
CA PRO A 432 5.29 -0.29 8.95
C PRO A 432 6.01 -1.57 8.52
N PHE A 433 5.47 -2.33 7.56
CA PHE A 433 6.11 -3.52 7.00
C PHE A 433 7.07 -3.20 5.85
N ASN A 434 7.12 -1.95 5.40
CA ASN A 434 8.10 -1.50 4.43
C ASN A 434 9.34 -1.00 5.17
N GLU A 435 10.44 -1.75 5.08
CA GLU A 435 11.69 -1.47 5.80
C GLU A 435 12.29 -0.09 5.46
N ASP A 436 12.14 0.37 4.21
CA ASP A 436 12.57 1.71 3.80
C ASP A 436 11.72 2.79 4.50
N GLN A 437 10.40 2.59 4.59
CA GLN A 437 9.51 3.53 5.28
C GLN A 437 9.72 3.50 6.79
N TYR A 438 9.95 2.32 7.37
CA TYR A 438 10.31 2.18 8.78
C TYR A 438 11.62 2.92 9.09
N THR A 439 12.63 2.75 8.24
CA THR A 439 13.92 3.44 8.38
C THR A 439 13.77 4.94 8.23
N LEU A 440 12.99 5.40 7.24
CA LEU A 440 12.63 6.80 7.06
C LEU A 440 11.93 7.35 8.31
N PHE A 441 10.98 6.59 8.87
CA PHE A 441 10.26 6.99 10.07
C PHE A 441 11.21 7.15 11.27
N GLN A 442 12.14 6.22 11.48
CA GLN A 442 13.17 6.33 12.52
C GLN A 442 14.09 7.54 12.30
N PHE A 443 14.43 7.82 11.04
CA PHE A 443 15.16 9.04 10.68
C PHE A 443 14.37 10.30 11.03
N LEU A 444 13.06 10.35 10.76
CA LEU A 444 12.23 11.50 11.09
C LEU A 444 12.05 11.68 12.61
N LYS A 445 11.97 10.58 13.39
CA LYS A 445 12.03 10.62 14.85
C LYS A 445 13.32 11.30 15.34
N TRP A 446 14.46 10.96 14.74
CA TRP A 446 15.71 11.64 15.02
C TRP A 446 15.69 13.11 14.56
N ALA A 447 15.24 13.39 13.33
CA ALA A 447 15.23 14.73 12.75
C ALA A 447 14.35 15.71 13.55
N ALA A 448 13.27 15.23 14.17
CA ALA A 448 12.42 16.00 15.07
C ALA A 448 13.17 16.54 16.30
N THR A 449 14.24 15.85 16.74
CA THR A 449 15.06 16.28 17.90
C THR A 449 16.20 17.22 17.53
N VAL A 450 16.45 17.43 16.24
CA VAL A 450 17.57 18.21 15.73
C VAL A 450 17.16 19.67 15.50
N SER A 451 18.02 20.60 15.95
CA SER A 451 17.79 22.05 15.79
C SER A 451 18.31 22.62 14.46
N ASP A 452 19.31 21.98 13.85
CA ASP A 452 19.94 22.40 12.57
C ASP A 452 20.21 21.17 11.72
N ILE A 453 19.54 21.03 10.57
CA ILE A 453 19.68 19.85 9.70
C ILE A 453 21.01 19.84 8.95
N ASP A 454 21.64 20.99 8.73
CA ASP A 454 22.94 21.09 8.04
C ASP A 454 24.09 20.76 9.00
N ASN A 455 23.91 21.04 10.30
CA ASN A 455 24.87 20.71 11.36
C ASN A 455 24.19 20.02 12.55
N PRO A 456 23.74 18.77 12.41
CA PRO A 456 22.84 18.13 13.37
C PRO A 456 23.47 17.75 14.73
N GLY A 457 24.79 17.89 14.89
CA GLY A 457 25.52 17.60 16.14
C GLY A 457 25.56 16.13 16.56
N SER A 458 24.74 15.27 15.96
CA SER A 458 24.72 13.82 16.10
C SER A 458 24.56 13.17 14.72
N SER A 459 24.92 11.89 14.61
CA SER A 459 24.67 11.14 13.38
C SER A 459 23.24 10.60 13.37
N PRO A 460 22.57 10.55 12.21
CA PRO A 460 21.27 9.91 12.09
C PRO A 460 21.38 8.40 12.38
N PRO A 461 20.26 7.74 12.70
CA PRO A 461 20.22 6.28 12.82
C PRO A 461 20.67 5.59 11.52
N ALA A 462 20.99 4.29 11.62
CA ALA A 462 21.42 3.50 10.46
C ALA A 462 20.41 3.61 9.31
N GLY A 463 20.91 3.78 8.08
CA GLY A 463 20.08 4.07 6.89
C GLY A 463 19.61 5.52 6.75
N GLY A 464 19.66 6.33 7.82
CA GLY A 464 19.19 7.72 7.82
C GLY A 464 20.10 8.72 7.09
N ALA A 465 21.34 8.36 6.77
CA ALA A 465 22.30 9.25 6.12
C ALA A 465 21.84 9.69 4.71
N TYR A 466 21.18 8.81 3.97
CA TYR A 466 20.60 9.13 2.66
C TYR A 466 19.51 10.20 2.76
N TYR A 467 18.58 10.03 3.70
CA TYR A 467 17.50 10.99 3.92
C TYR A 467 18.02 12.33 4.42
N LEU A 468 19.03 12.33 5.30
CA LEU A 468 19.71 13.56 5.75
C LEU A 468 20.29 14.34 4.57
N ALA A 469 21.06 13.67 3.71
CA ALA A 469 21.66 14.30 2.55
C ALA A 469 20.61 14.91 1.61
N CYS A 470 19.47 14.24 1.43
CA CYS A 470 18.36 14.77 0.64
C CYS A 470 17.70 15.99 1.29
N LEU A 471 17.49 16.00 2.61
CA LEU A 471 16.93 17.18 3.29
C LEU A 471 17.89 18.36 3.26
N GLN A 472 19.20 18.14 3.45
CA GLN A 472 20.23 19.18 3.32
C GLN A 472 20.26 19.74 1.89
N LYS A 473 20.20 18.87 0.88
CA LYS A 473 20.09 19.25 -0.53
C LYS A 473 18.82 20.06 -0.81
N LEU A 474 17.69 19.64 -0.24
CA LEU A 474 16.44 20.40 -0.32
C LEU A 474 16.50 21.71 0.46
N ASN A 475 17.31 21.83 1.52
CA ASN A 475 17.53 23.06 2.31
C ASN A 475 18.42 24.09 1.60
N ASP A 476 19.23 23.67 0.63
CA ASP A 476 20.07 24.55 -0.19
C ASP A 476 19.25 25.40 -1.17
N VAL A 477 19.33 26.73 -1.02
CA VAL A 477 18.68 27.72 -1.88
C VAL A 477 19.20 27.65 -3.32
N GLU A 478 20.51 27.46 -3.50
CA GLU A 478 21.12 27.42 -4.82
C GLU A 478 20.63 26.18 -5.57
N TRP A 479 20.62 25.02 -4.92
CA TRP A 479 20.08 23.80 -5.51
C TRP A 479 18.61 23.94 -5.91
N ARG A 480 17.73 24.44 -5.02
CA ARG A 480 16.30 24.66 -5.35
C ARG A 480 16.11 25.60 -6.53
N SER A 481 16.95 26.63 -6.66
CA SER A 481 16.87 27.60 -7.76
C SER A 481 17.17 26.99 -9.13
N LYS A 482 17.86 25.84 -9.18
CA LYS A 482 18.06 25.09 -10.42
C LYS A 482 16.76 24.51 -10.94
N GLY A 483 15.85 24.08 -10.06
CA GLY A 483 14.57 23.43 -10.36
C GLY A 483 13.46 24.39 -10.82
N PHE A 484 13.29 25.51 -10.12
CA PHE A 484 12.23 26.48 -10.38
C PHE A 484 12.67 27.90 -10.01
N ASN A 485 12.38 28.86 -10.89
CA ASN A 485 12.73 30.25 -10.65
C ASN A 485 11.53 31.07 -10.15
N LYS A 486 11.49 31.32 -8.84
CA LYS A 486 10.43 32.12 -8.19
C LYS A 486 10.34 33.57 -8.68
N SER A 487 11.37 34.09 -9.34
CA SER A 487 11.39 35.46 -9.89
C SER A 487 10.78 35.54 -11.29
N TYR A 488 10.33 34.42 -11.85
CA TYR A 488 9.72 34.39 -13.18
C TYR A 488 8.33 35.01 -13.22
N VAL A 489 8.09 35.86 -14.22
CA VAL A 489 6.80 36.48 -14.54
C VAL A 489 6.42 36.07 -15.97
N SER A 490 5.21 35.53 -16.17
CA SER A 490 4.78 34.84 -17.42
C SER A 490 4.54 35.74 -18.64
N THR A 491 5.21 36.89 -18.74
CA THR A 491 5.01 37.88 -19.80
C THR A 491 5.89 37.67 -21.04
N VAL A 492 6.74 36.64 -21.08
CA VAL A 492 7.68 36.39 -22.19
C VAL A 492 7.32 35.09 -22.96
N PRO A 493 7.28 35.11 -24.31
CA PRO A 493 6.88 33.94 -25.12
C PRO A 493 7.78 32.72 -24.92
N THR A 494 7.17 31.54 -25.02
CA THR A 494 7.63 30.23 -24.56
C THR A 494 8.69 29.51 -25.39
N THR A 495 9.27 30.10 -26.44
CA THR A 495 9.95 29.26 -27.47
C THR A 495 11.46 29.41 -27.62
N ARG A 496 12.18 30.16 -26.79
CA ARG A 496 13.66 30.10 -26.72
C ARG A 496 14.19 30.90 -25.53
N TYR A 497 14.94 30.26 -24.65
CA TYR A 497 15.71 30.97 -23.65
C TYR A 497 16.88 31.71 -24.29
N ASP A 498 16.98 33.00 -24.03
CA ASP A 498 18.19 33.78 -24.25
C ASP A 498 18.60 34.40 -22.89
N PRO A 499 19.73 33.99 -22.30
CA PRO A 499 20.17 34.47 -20.99
C PRO A 499 20.47 35.98 -20.96
N THR A 500 20.62 36.61 -22.14
CA THR A 500 20.85 38.04 -22.27
C THR A 500 19.55 38.86 -22.22
N SER A 501 18.43 38.29 -22.68
CA SER A 501 17.11 38.95 -22.72
C SER A 501 16.16 38.50 -21.61
N ASN A 502 16.48 37.40 -20.91
CA ASN A 502 15.77 36.95 -19.72
C ASN A 502 16.74 36.72 -18.54
N PRO A 503 17.27 37.80 -17.93
CA PRO A 503 18.21 37.71 -16.81
C PRO A 503 17.57 37.10 -15.54
N THR A 504 16.24 37.00 -15.52
CA THR A 504 15.44 36.41 -14.44
C THR A 504 14.97 34.98 -14.74
N GLY A 505 15.42 34.32 -15.82
CA GLY A 505 15.13 32.90 -16.14
C GLY A 505 13.68 32.56 -16.53
N ALA A 506 13.41 31.33 -16.98
CA ALA A 506 12.04 30.79 -17.12
C ALA A 506 11.54 30.19 -15.79
N GLY A 507 10.21 30.04 -15.64
CA GLY A 507 9.59 29.54 -14.42
C GLY A 507 10.01 28.11 -14.08
N TRP A 508 9.86 27.19 -15.03
CA TRP A 508 10.34 25.81 -14.93
C TRP A 508 11.69 25.64 -15.61
N LEU A 509 12.59 24.90 -14.94
CA LEU A 509 13.88 24.36 -15.42
C LEU A 509 14.44 24.91 -16.73
N GLN A 510 15.63 25.51 -16.63
CA GLN A 510 16.61 25.53 -17.71
C GLN A 510 17.92 24.99 -17.16
N MET A 511 18.27 23.76 -17.50
CA MET A 511 19.68 23.53 -17.77
C MET A 511 19.97 24.25 -19.09
N GLY A 512 20.91 25.18 -19.05
CA GLY A 512 21.27 25.93 -20.25
C GLY A 512 21.78 24.97 -21.32
N HIS A 513 21.08 24.88 -22.44
CA HIS A 513 21.64 24.27 -23.64
C HIS A 513 22.99 24.94 -23.92
N THR A 514 24.09 24.20 -23.76
CA THR A 514 25.39 24.67 -24.22
C THR A 514 25.45 24.44 -25.72
N TYR A 515 25.16 25.50 -26.45
CA TYR A 515 25.35 25.53 -27.90
C TYR A 515 26.83 25.75 -28.21
N SER A 516 27.42 24.91 -29.04
CA SER A 516 28.66 25.29 -29.72
C SER A 516 28.31 26.22 -30.88
N TYR A 517 28.95 27.39 -30.97
CA TYR A 517 28.73 28.32 -32.08
C TYR A 517 29.90 28.26 -33.07
N ASP A 518 29.60 28.30 -34.37
CA ASP A 518 30.64 28.52 -35.37
C ASP A 518 31.20 29.96 -35.28
N ALA A 519 32.27 30.23 -36.03
CA ALA A 519 32.91 31.54 -36.07
C ALA A 519 31.99 32.66 -36.64
N SER A 520 30.84 32.31 -37.21
CA SER A 520 29.82 33.25 -37.71
C SER A 520 28.65 33.42 -36.73
N GLY A 521 28.70 32.78 -35.55
CA GLY A 521 27.67 32.85 -34.53
C GLY A 521 26.48 31.91 -34.73
N ASN A 522 26.56 30.93 -35.63
CA ASN A 522 25.50 29.95 -35.82
C ASN A 522 25.69 28.75 -34.87
N ALA A 523 24.62 28.30 -34.23
CA ALA A 523 24.66 27.12 -33.36
C ALA A 523 24.92 25.84 -34.19
N THR A 524 25.86 25.00 -33.75
CA THR A 524 26.37 23.83 -34.49
C THR A 524 26.15 22.49 -33.79
N ALA A 525 25.91 22.47 -32.48
CA ALA A 525 25.50 21.25 -31.75
C ALA A 525 24.80 21.61 -30.43
N VAL A 526 23.88 20.74 -30.01
CA VAL A 526 23.25 20.74 -28.68
C VAL A 526 23.93 19.63 -27.87
N LEU A 527 24.65 19.98 -26.81
CA LEU A 527 25.14 19.01 -25.83
C LEU A 527 24.00 18.74 -24.83
N THR A 528 23.24 17.68 -25.06
CA THR A 528 22.18 17.25 -24.15
C THR A 528 22.78 16.49 -22.98
N THR A 529 22.94 17.13 -21.83
CA THR A 529 23.00 16.41 -20.55
C THR A 529 21.59 16.32 -20.01
N ASN A 530 20.97 15.14 -20.10
CA ASN A 530 19.82 14.72 -19.27
C ASN A 530 18.76 15.83 -19.02
N GLU A 531 17.86 16.04 -19.98
CA GLU A 531 16.75 16.99 -19.87
C GLU A 531 15.43 16.25 -20.16
N ASP A 532 14.79 15.68 -19.13
CA ASP A 532 13.35 15.43 -19.16
C ASP A 532 12.68 16.71 -18.60
N THR A 533 12.37 17.65 -19.47
CA THR A 533 11.64 18.88 -19.12
C THR A 533 10.18 18.55 -18.83
N CYS A 534 9.63 19.11 -17.75
CA CYS A 534 8.23 18.88 -17.36
C CYS A 534 7.22 19.44 -18.39
N ASP A 535 7.69 20.24 -19.36
CA ASP A 535 6.91 20.78 -20.48
C ASP A 535 6.57 19.73 -21.55
N ASP A 536 7.29 18.60 -21.59
CA ASP A 536 7.09 17.54 -22.60
C ASP A 536 5.76 16.77 -22.39
N TRP A 537 5.12 16.98 -21.24
CA TRP A 537 3.89 16.30 -20.83
C TRP A 537 2.64 17.12 -21.14
N GLY A 538 2.81 18.39 -21.54
CA GLY A 538 1.74 19.32 -21.90
C GLY A 538 1.32 19.23 -23.37
N GLY A 539 0.61 18.17 -23.74
CA GLY A 539 -0.23 18.15 -24.94
C GLY A 539 0.43 17.61 -26.20
N GLY A 540 0.25 16.31 -26.45
CA GLY A 540 0.38 15.76 -27.80
C GLY A 540 0.90 14.32 -27.85
N GLY A 541 -0.01 13.37 -28.01
CA GLY A 541 0.30 12.04 -28.54
C GLY A 541 0.92 11.06 -27.54
N GLY A 542 0.04 10.30 -26.87
CA GLY A 542 0.44 9.14 -26.08
C GLY A 542 1.25 8.13 -26.90
N GLY A 543 2.46 7.88 -26.42
CA GLY A 543 3.25 6.70 -26.69
C GLY A 543 4.12 6.44 -25.45
N PRO A 544 4.28 5.19 -25.00
CA PRO A 544 5.08 4.88 -23.82
C PRO A 544 6.54 5.19 -24.13
N ARG A 545 7.10 6.23 -23.52
CA ARG A 545 8.54 6.36 -23.39
C ARG A 545 8.94 5.76 -22.06
N ALA A 546 9.82 4.77 -22.12
CA ALA A 546 10.42 4.20 -20.94
C ALA A 546 11.19 5.32 -20.24
N GLY A 547 10.75 5.69 -19.04
CA GLY A 547 11.65 6.34 -18.08
C GLY A 547 12.90 5.47 -17.88
N PRO A 548 13.97 6.02 -17.29
CA PRO A 548 15.19 5.25 -17.05
C PRO A 548 14.83 3.92 -16.36
N SER A 549 15.29 2.81 -16.95
CA SER A 549 14.95 1.45 -16.52
C SER A 549 15.45 1.13 -15.10
N ILE A 550 16.25 2.03 -14.53
CA ILE A 550 16.81 1.98 -13.18
C ILE A 550 16.87 3.44 -12.70
N LEU A 551 16.06 3.78 -11.69
CA LEU A 551 16.38 4.90 -10.81
C LEU A 551 17.46 4.36 -9.86
N HIS A 552 18.67 4.90 -9.98
CA HIS A 552 19.78 4.57 -9.08
C HIS A 552 19.54 5.12 -7.67
#